data_AF-A0A5Q4H2P9-F1
#
_entry.id   AF-A0A5Q4H2P9-F1
#
_cell.length_a   1.000
_cell.length_b   1.000
_cell.length_c   1.000
_cell.angle_alpha   90.00
_cell.angle_beta   90.00
_cell.angle_gamma   90.00
#
_symmetry.space_group_name_H-M   'P 1'
#
loop_
_entity.id
_entity.type
_entity.pdbx_description
1 polymer ?
#
loop_
_entity_poly.entity_id
_entity_poly.type
_entity_poly.pdbx_seq_one_letter_code
_entity_poly.pdbx_strand_id
1 'polypeptide(L)'
;MNLTAPEKSAVANGEAVRVSEDGLECVVLRADVYDRLKHLLYDEQQWTDKDLRRILAKSAEGNGWNEPAMDDYDHYDERLAKRCQSVAET
;
A
#
# COMPACT_ATOMS: atom_id res chain seq x y z
N MET A 1 1.56 -2.00 -31.46
CA MET A 1 2.79 -1.21 -31.31
C MET A 1 3.89 -1.67 -32.26
N ASN A 2 4.18 -0.86 -33.28
CA ASN A 2 5.29 -1.08 -34.21
C ASN A 2 6.38 -0.02 -33.96
N LEU A 3 7.47 -0.43 -33.31
CA LEU A 3 8.64 0.43 -33.10
C LEU A 3 9.45 0.58 -34.39
N THR A 4 9.94 1.79 -34.64
CA THR A 4 10.93 2.07 -35.68
C THR A 4 12.28 1.40 -35.36
N ALA A 5 13.15 1.28 -36.36
CA ALA A 5 14.50 0.74 -36.17
C ALA A 5 15.31 1.45 -35.07
N PRO A 6 15.36 2.81 -35.01
CA PRO A 6 16.08 3.49 -33.93
C PRO A 6 15.48 3.22 -32.55
N GLU A 7 14.15 3.18 -32.42
CA GLU A 7 13.48 2.90 -31.15
C GLU A 7 13.76 1.48 -30.65
N LYS A 8 13.78 0.49 -31.56
CA LYS A 8 14.18 -0.88 -31.22
C LYS A 8 15.61 -0.93 -30.69
N SER A 9 16.52 -0.17 -31.29
CA SER A 9 17.93 -0.09 -30.83
C SER A 9 18.04 0.58 -29.47
N ALA A 10 17.28 1.65 -29.22
CA ALA A 10 17.26 2.34 -27.93
C ALA A 10 16.76 1.39 -26.81
N VAL A 11 15.63 0.72 -27.02
CA VAL A 11 15.12 -0.29 -26.06
C VAL A 11 16.11 -1.42 -25.85
N ALA A 12 16.78 -1.90 -26.90
CA ALA A 12 17.81 -2.94 -26.78
C ALA A 12 18.99 -2.49 -25.89
N ASN A 13 19.37 -1.21 -25.96
CA ASN A 13 20.40 -0.60 -25.11
C ASN A 13 19.93 -0.32 -23.67
N GLY A 14 18.64 -0.55 -23.37
CA GLY A 14 18.05 -0.29 -22.05
C GLY A 14 17.55 1.15 -21.88
N GLU A 15 17.47 1.92 -22.96
CA GLU A 15 16.92 3.27 -22.95
C GLU A 15 15.39 3.24 -23.03
N ALA A 16 14.75 4.22 -22.40
CA ALA A 16 13.30 4.39 -22.45
C ALA A 16 12.88 5.11 -23.73
N VAL A 17 11.84 4.61 -24.39
CA VAL A 17 11.26 5.24 -25.57
C VAL A 17 9.83 5.66 -25.29
N ARG A 18 9.48 6.91 -25.57
CA ARG A 18 8.09 7.40 -25.53
C ARG A 18 7.39 7.11 -26.84
N VAL A 19 6.18 6.56 -26.77
CA VAL A 19 5.36 6.22 -27.93
C VAL A 19 3.90 6.59 -27.66
N SER A 20 3.16 6.88 -28.72
CA SER A 20 1.71 7.08 -28.65
C SER A 20 1.03 5.89 -29.32
N GLU A 21 0.22 5.14 -28.59
CA GLU A 21 -0.57 4.02 -29.12
C GLU A 21 -2.05 4.30 -28.81
N ASP A 22 -2.90 4.35 -29.83
CA ASP A 22 -4.35 4.61 -29.70
C ASP A 22 -4.70 5.85 -28.86
N GLY A 23 -3.86 6.90 -28.94
CA GLY A 23 -4.03 8.15 -28.18
C GLY A 23 -3.57 8.06 -26.72
N LEU A 24 -3.00 6.93 -26.30
CA LEU A 24 -2.38 6.75 -25.00
C LEU A 24 -0.86 6.96 -25.10
N GLU A 25 -0.35 7.95 -24.39
CA GLU A 25 1.09 8.16 -24.23
C GLU A 25 1.68 7.09 -23.32
N CYS A 26 2.64 6.34 -23.86
CA CYS A 26 3.25 5.20 -23.21
C CYS A 26 4.78 5.33 -23.20
N VAL A 27 5.43 4.66 -22.25
CA VAL A 27 6.88 4.48 -22.23
C VAL A 27 7.21 3.00 -22.38
N VAL A 28 8.03 2.68 -23.37
CA VAL A 28 8.53 1.32 -23.62
C VAL A 28 9.90 1.17 -23.00
N LEU A 29 10.05 0.13 -22.18
CA LEU A 29 11.29 -0.26 -21.53
C LEU A 29 11.59 -1.73 -21.85
N ARG A 30 12.87 -2.09 -21.81
CA ARG A 30 13.29 -3.49 -21.84
C ARG A 30 12.76 -4.22 -20.60
N ALA A 31 12.28 -5.45 -20.78
CA ALA A 31 11.54 -6.16 -19.72
C ALA A 31 12.33 -6.32 -18.41
N ASP A 32 13.62 -6.64 -18.48
CA ASP A 32 14.51 -6.76 -17.31
C ASP A 32 14.73 -5.44 -16.56
N VAL A 33 14.69 -4.32 -17.26
CA VAL A 33 14.79 -2.98 -16.66
C VAL A 33 13.47 -2.64 -15.97
N TYR A 34 12.34 -2.91 -16.62
CA TYR A 34 11.02 -2.75 -16.01
C TYR A 34 10.87 -3.58 -14.74
N ASP A 35 11.23 -4.87 -14.77
CA ASP A 35 11.12 -5.75 -13.60
C ASP A 35 11.95 -5.27 -12.41
N ARG A 36 13.11 -4.67 -12.69
CA ARG A 36 13.96 -4.07 -11.66
C ARG A 36 13.42 -2.75 -11.12
N LEU A 37 12.63 -1.99 -11.88
CA LEU A 37 12.15 -0.67 -11.48
C LEU A 37 10.68 -0.63 -11.05
N LYS A 38 9.87 -1.64 -11.40
CA LYS A 38 8.41 -1.63 -11.17
C LYS A 38 8.02 -1.47 -9.70
N HIS A 39 8.88 -1.89 -8.77
CA HIS A 39 8.66 -1.72 -7.33
C HIS A 39 8.88 -0.27 -6.84
N LEU A 40 9.56 0.55 -7.64
CA LEU A 40 9.76 1.99 -7.39
C LEU A 40 8.64 2.85 -7.96
N LEU A 41 7.78 2.28 -8.81
CA LEU A 41 6.59 2.95 -9.32
C LEU A 41 5.60 3.05 -8.15
N TYR A 42 5.74 4.13 -7.38
CA TYR A 42 4.80 4.48 -6.33
C TYR A 42 3.55 5.04 -6.98
N ASP A 43 2.41 4.40 -6.73
CA ASP A 43 1.13 4.88 -7.20
C ASP A 43 0.65 6.00 -6.27
N GLU A 44 0.69 7.25 -6.77
CA GLU A 44 0.10 8.39 -6.09
C GLU A 44 -1.44 8.42 -6.20
N GLN A 45 -2.07 7.45 -6.87
CA GLN A 45 -3.53 7.35 -6.84
C GLN A 45 -4.01 7.25 -5.40
N GLN A 46 -4.91 8.16 -5.05
CA GLN A 46 -5.67 8.06 -3.81
C GLN A 46 -6.33 6.69 -3.77
N TRP A 47 -6.06 5.94 -2.70
CA TRP A 47 -6.75 4.68 -2.47
C TRP A 47 -8.24 4.90 -2.52
N THR A 48 -8.94 4.06 -3.29
CA THR A 48 -10.39 4.10 -3.28
C THR A 48 -10.89 3.68 -1.90
N ASP A 49 -12.13 4.06 -1.56
CA ASP A 49 -12.83 3.57 -0.38
C ASP A 49 -12.75 2.04 -0.21
N LYS A 50 -12.77 1.31 -1.33
CA LYS A 50 -12.70 -0.15 -1.34
C LYS A 50 -11.30 -0.64 -0.96
N ASP A 51 -10.25 0.03 -1.44
CA ASP A 51 -8.87 -0.30 -1.12
C ASP A 51 -8.56 0.02 0.34
N LEU A 52 -9.01 1.19 0.82
CA LEU A 52 -8.93 1.58 2.23
C LEU A 52 -9.60 0.55 3.14
N ARG A 53 -10.84 0.13 2.83
CA ARG A 53 -11.55 -0.91 3.60
C ARG A 53 -10.79 -2.24 3.62
N ARG A 54 -10.19 -2.63 2.50
CA ARG A 54 -9.40 -3.88 2.40
C ARG A 54 -8.13 -3.81 3.25
N ILE A 55 -7.45 -2.67 3.24
CA ILE A 55 -6.23 -2.43 4.03
C ILE A 55 -6.57 -2.41 5.52
N LEU A 56 -7.66 -1.72 5.90
CA LEU A 56 -8.19 -1.71 7.27
C LEU A 56 -8.50 -3.12 7.77
N ALA A 57 -9.20 -3.95 6.98
CA ALA A 57 -9.51 -5.33 7.37
C ALA A 57 -8.25 -6.16 7.62
N LYS A 58 -7.26 -6.09 6.72
CA LYS A 58 -5.97 -6.79 6.91
C LYS A 58 -5.20 -6.30 8.14
N SER A 59 -5.23 -5.00 8.40
CA SER A 59 -4.60 -4.42 9.59
C SER A 59 -5.30 -4.90 10.87
N ALA A 60 -6.64 -4.94 10.86
CA ALA A 60 -7.45 -5.44 11.97
C ALA A 60 -7.23 -6.92 12.31
N GLU A 61 -6.87 -7.75 11.33
CA GLU A 61 -6.51 -9.14 11.58
C GLU A 61 -5.16 -9.29 12.32
N GLY A 62 -4.21 -8.37 12.10
CA GLY A 62 -2.83 -8.49 12.57
C GLY A 62 -2.42 -7.58 13.73
N ASN A 63 -3.31 -6.71 14.19
CA ASN A 63 -3.02 -5.71 15.23
C ASN A 63 -3.46 -6.13 16.64
N GLY A 64 -3.82 -7.40 16.83
CA GLY A 64 -4.02 -8.00 18.14
C GLY A 64 -5.38 -7.70 18.80
N TRP A 65 -6.33 -7.04 18.13
CA TRP A 65 -7.67 -6.77 18.71
C TRP A 65 -8.43 -8.03 19.11
N ASN A 66 -8.10 -9.19 18.53
CA ASN A 66 -8.70 -10.49 18.87
C ASN A 66 -7.89 -11.28 19.91
N GLU A 67 -6.83 -10.71 20.48
CA GLU A 67 -6.07 -11.38 21.55
C GLU A 67 -6.84 -11.32 22.87
N PRO A 68 -6.78 -12.35 23.74
CA PRO A 68 -7.50 -12.37 25.02
C PRO A 68 -7.19 -11.18 25.95
N ALA A 69 -6.02 -10.55 25.78
CA ALA A 69 -5.64 -9.35 26.53
C ALA A 69 -6.44 -8.11 26.11
N MET A 70 -7.12 -8.14 24.97
CA MET A 70 -7.99 -7.07 24.50
C MET A 70 -9.42 -7.17 25.02
N ASP A 71 -9.89 -8.36 25.44
CA ASP A 71 -11.19 -8.54 26.13
C ASP A 71 -11.29 -7.66 27.39
N ASP A 72 -10.14 -7.42 27.99
CA ASP A 72 -9.93 -6.56 29.15
C ASP A 72 -10.34 -5.09 28.89
N TYR A 73 -10.34 -4.64 27.64
CA TYR A 73 -10.81 -3.30 27.27
C TYR A 73 -12.33 -3.13 27.44
N ASP A 74 -13.12 -4.19 27.35
CA ASP A 74 -14.58 -4.12 27.50
C ASP A 74 -14.99 -3.63 28.90
N HIS A 75 -14.11 -3.82 29.90
CA HIS A 75 -14.32 -3.40 31.27
C HIS A 75 -13.36 -2.27 31.71
N TYR A 76 -12.77 -1.54 30.76
CA TYR A 76 -11.78 -0.51 31.06
C TYR A 76 -12.30 0.56 32.03
N ASP A 77 -13.50 1.08 31.78
CA ASP A 77 -14.11 2.15 32.57
C ASP A 77 -14.40 1.71 34.02
N GLU A 78 -14.89 0.49 34.19
CA GLU A 78 -15.14 -0.09 35.52
C GLU A 78 -13.84 -0.27 36.31
N ARG A 79 -12.76 -0.69 35.65
CA ARG A 79 -11.44 -0.84 36.27
C ARG A 79 -10.80 0.49 36.61
N LEU A 80 -10.98 1.49 35.75
CA LEU A 80 -10.52 2.86 36.00
C LEU A 80 -11.24 3.46 37.21
N ALA A 81 -12.57 3.30 37.30
CA ALA A 81 -13.36 3.77 38.43
C ALA A 81 -12.92 3.13 39.75
N LYS A 82 -12.71 1.81 39.78
CA LYS A 82 -12.23 1.08 40.98
C LYS A 82 -10.84 1.53 41.41
N ARG A 83 -9.92 1.75 40.46
CA ARG A 83 -8.58 2.30 40.75
C ARG A 83 -8.66 3.68 41.37
N CYS A 84 -9.46 4.59 40.81
CA CYS A 84 -9.62 5.94 41.36
C CYS A 84 -10.23 5.94 42.76
N GLN A 85 -11.15 5.01 43.06
CA GLN A 85 -11.72 4.84 44.40
C GLN A 85 -10.69 4.33 45.41
N SER A 86 -9.87 3.33 45.03
CA SER A 86 -8.83 2.79 45.91
C SER A 86 -7.73 3.80 46.30
N VAL A 87 -7.46 4.79 45.44
CA VAL A 87 -6.49 5.86 45.71
C VAL A 87 -7.06 6.94 46.64
N ALA A 88 -8.38 7.07 46.73
CA ALA A 88 -9.04 8.02 47.62
C ALA A 88 -9.18 7.52 49.07
N GLU A 89 -9.01 6.21 49.30
CA GLU A 89 -9.13 5.56 50.61
C GLU A 89 -7.77 5.26 51.27
N THR A 90 -6.66 5.68 50.64
CA THR A 90 -5.28 5.59 51.20
C THR A 90 -4.77 6.98 51.58
#